data_AF-A0A318SLF4-F1
#
_entry.id   AF-A0A318SLF4-F1
#
_cell.length_a   1.000
_cell.length_b   1.000
_cell.length_c   1.000
_cell.angle_alpha   90.00
_cell.angle_beta   90.00
_cell.angle_gamma   90.00
#
_symmetry.space_group_name_H-M   'P 1'
#
loop_
_entity.id
_entity.type
_entity.pdbx_description
1 polymer ?
#
loop_
_entity_poly.entity_id
_entity_poly.type
_entity_poly.pdbx_seq_one_letter_code
_entity_poly.pdbx_strand_id
1 'polypeptide(L)' 'MWKDRDTIKMGSINRGTETRSVVLSNGSFRQVVPYYTMINAKNSYGAYGGEKVAACYFDLDEKSLVDVYTAN' A
#
# COMPACT_ATOMS: atom_id res chain seq x y z
N MET A 1 -11.68 9.59 6.68
CA MET A 1 -11.98 8.68 5.55
C MET A 1 -11.64 9.40 4.25
N TRP A 2 -10.69 8.90 3.47
CA TRP A 2 -10.39 9.45 2.14
C TRP A 2 -11.54 9.15 1.19
N LYS A 3 -11.94 10.14 0.38
CA LYS A 3 -13.07 9.99 -0.56
C LYS A 3 -12.74 10.42 -1.98
N ASP A 4 -11.70 11.23 -2.16
CA ASP A 4 -11.29 11.73 -3.46
C ASP A 4 -10.07 10.94 -3.96
N ARG A 5 -10.33 9.96 -4.82
CA ARG A 5 -9.30 9.08 -5.39
C ARG A 5 -8.39 9.80 -6.38
N ASP A 6 -8.88 10.86 -7.03
CA ASP A 6 -8.15 11.57 -8.08
C ASP A 6 -7.07 12.50 -7.51
N THR A 7 -7.02 12.65 -6.18
CA THR A 7 -6.07 13.53 -5.49
C THR A 7 -5.03 12.79 -4.66
N ILE A 8 -4.92 11.48 -4.86
CA ILE A 8 -3.91 10.66 -4.20
C ILE A 8 -2.52 11.17 -4.60
N LYS A 9 -1.76 11.58 -3.60
CA LYS A 9 -0.33 11.84 -3.69
C LYS A 9 0.41 10.61 -3.21
N MET A 10 1.41 10.18 -3.98
CA MET A 10 2.32 9.11 -3.61
C MET A 10 3.72 9.69 -3.45
N GLY A 11 4.38 9.32 -2.36
CA GLY A 11 5.79 9.59 -2.14
C GLY A 11 6.68 8.57 -2.86
N SER A 12 7.97 8.60 -2.54
CA SER A 12 8.92 7.64 -3.08
C SER A 12 8.54 6.21 -2.73
N ILE A 13 8.66 5.33 -3.72
CA ILE A 13 8.42 3.89 -3.56
C ILE A 13 9.72 3.24 -3.11
N ASN A 14 9.68 2.52 -1.99
CA ASN A 14 10.83 1.80 -1.44
C ASN A 14 10.52 0.31 -1.42
N ARG A 15 11.37 -0.49 -2.07
CA ARG A 15 11.32 -1.95 -1.96
C ARG A 15 11.79 -2.37 -0.57
N GLY A 16 11.07 -3.28 0.07
CA GLY A 16 11.51 -3.93 1.28
C GLY A 16 12.79 -4.75 1.04
N THR A 17 13.66 -4.76 2.03
CA THR A 17 14.94 -5.49 1.97
C THR A 17 14.77 -7.00 1.93
N GLU A 18 13.67 -7.52 2.48
CA GLU A 18 13.44 -8.96 2.64
C GLU A 18 12.03 -9.35 2.21
N THR A 19 11.89 -10.60 1.77
CA THR A 19 10.59 -11.24 1.58
C THR A 19 9.90 -11.41 2.94
N ARG A 20 8.58 -11.19 3.00
CA ARG A 20 7.78 -11.38 4.21
C ARG A 20 6.71 -12.42 4.01
N SER A 21 6.45 -13.20 5.05
CA SER A 21 5.25 -14.04 5.11
C SER A 21 4.09 -13.23 5.68
N VAL A 22 3.00 -13.10 4.93
CA VAL A 22 1.82 -12.31 5.30
C VAL A 22 0.54 -13.10 5.08
N VAL A 23 -0.50 -12.74 5.83
CA VAL A 23 -1.89 -13.13 5.51
C VAL A 23 -2.46 -12.04 4.62
N LEU A 24 -2.86 -12.42 3.41
CA LEU A 24 -3.46 -11.52 2.43
C LEU A 24 -4.92 -11.22 2.79
N SER A 25 -5.50 -10.21 2.15
CA SER A 25 -6.90 -9.79 2.34
C SER A 25 -7.92 -10.90 2.06
N ASN A 26 -7.56 -11.90 1.24
CA ASN A 26 -8.40 -13.08 0.98
C ASN A 26 -8.23 -14.21 2.03
N GLY A 27 -7.47 -13.97 3.11
CA GLY A 27 -7.19 -14.94 4.17
C GLY A 27 -6.11 -15.96 3.85
N SER A 28 -5.55 -15.95 2.63
CA SER A 28 -4.46 -16.88 2.28
C SER A 28 -3.12 -16.40 2.82
N PHE A 29 -2.28 -17.36 3.23
CA PHE A 29 -0.93 -17.09 3.69
C PHE A 29 0.06 -17.25 2.52
N ARG A 30 0.92 -16.25 2.30
CA ARG A 30 1.96 -16.29 1.25
C ARG A 30 3.22 -15.55 1.67
N GLN A 31 4.34 -15.95 1.07
CA GLN A 31 5.54 -15.12 1.01
C GLN A 31 5.41 -14.10 -0.13
N VAL A 32 5.79 -12.86 0.16
CA VAL A 32 5.66 -11.71 -0.75
C VAL A 32 6.90 -10.82 -0.66
N VAL A 33 7.10 -10.00 -1.69
CA VAL A 33 8.05 -8.88 -1.65
C VAL A 33 7.25 -7.61 -1.34
N PRO A 34 7.45 -6.99 -0.17
CA PRO A 34 6.72 -5.78 0.18
C PRO A 34 7.37 -4.53 -0.42
N TYR A 35 6.54 -3.63 -0.94
CA TYR A 35 6.92 -2.28 -1.36
C TYR A 35 6.17 -1.27 -0.51
N TYR A 36 6.87 -0.26 0.00
CA TYR A 36 6.29 0.75 0.88
C TYR A 36 6.31 2.12 0.21
N THR A 37 5.22 2.86 0.36
CA THR A 37 5.13 4.27 -0.04
C THR A 37 4.24 5.05 0.92
N MET A 38 4.52 6.34 1.05
CA MET A 38 3.66 7.27 1.77
C MET A 38 2.58 7.78 0.83
N ILE A 39 1.32 7.65 1.24
CA ILE A 39 0.17 8.12 0.47
C ILE A 39 -0.66 9.11 1.27
N ASN A 40 -1.23 10.09 0.58
CA ASN A 40 -2.13 11.07 1.17
C ASN A 40 -3.20 11.46 0.15
N ALA A 41 -4.44 11.60 0.60
CA ALA A 41 -5.56 11.93 -0.27
C ALA A 41 -6.49 12.94 0.41
N LYS A 42 -7.27 13.67 -0.39
CA LYS A 42 -8.26 14.61 0.15
C LYS A 42 -9.46 13.87 0.74
N ASN A 43 -9.97 14.42 1.83
CA ASN A 43 -11.26 14.06 2.38
C ASN A 43 -12.40 14.73 1.58
N SER A 44 -13.65 14.44 1.93
CA SER A 44 -14.84 15.02 1.26
C SER A 44 -14.91 16.55 1.29
N TYR A 45 -14.11 17.20 2.15
CA TYR A 45 -14.06 18.65 2.32
C TYR A 45 -12.87 19.29 1.59
N GLY A 46 -12.11 18.51 0.80
CA GLY A 46 -10.99 18.98 0.01
C GLY A 46 -9.67 19.16 0.78
N ALA A 47 -9.64 18.83 2.08
CA ALA A 47 -8.43 18.89 2.90
C ALA A 47 -7.68 17.55 2.88
N TYR A 48 -6.33 17.60 2.90
CA TYR A 48 -5.50 16.40 3.03
C TYR A 48 -5.65 15.80 4.43
N GLY A 49 -5.93 14.50 4.48
CA GLY A 49 -6.22 13.80 5.73
C GLY A 49 -5.01 13.35 6.55
N GLY A 50 -3.80 13.59 6.06
CA GLY A 50 -2.55 13.12 6.64
C GLY A 50 -1.95 11.97 5.85
N GLU A 51 -0.62 11.84 5.91
CA GLU A 51 0.10 10.77 5.22
C GLU A 51 -0.09 9.44 5.95
N LYS A 52 -0.26 8.37 5.18
CA LYS A 52 -0.29 7.00 5.69
C LYS A 52 0.62 6.11 4.87
N VAL A 53 1.11 5.05 5.50
CA VAL A 53 1.92 4.03 4.81
C VAL A 53 1.00 3.09 4.04
N ALA A 54 1.28 2.93 2.74
CA ALA A 54 0.76 1.84 1.92
C ALA A 54 1.87 0.81 1.71
N ALA A 55 1.52 -0.45 1.92
CA ALA A 55 2.34 -1.62 1.61
C ALA A 55 1.69 -2.36 0.43
N CYS A 56 2.41 -2.46 -0.68
CA CYS A 56 2.04 -3.26 -1.84
C CYS A 56 2.80 -4.59 -1.78
N TYR A 57 2.08 -5.70 -1.77
CA TYR A 57 2.67 -7.04 -1.71
C TYR A 57 2.73 -7.63 -3.11
N PHE A 58 3.94 -7.85 -3.61
CA PHE A 58 4.18 -8.52 -4.89
C PHE A 58 4.51 -10.00 -4.69
N ASP A 59 4.36 -10.80 -5.75
CA ASP A 59 4.90 -12.15 -5.80
C ASP A 59 6.43 -12.15 -5.68
N LEU A 60 7.01 -13.34 -5.47
CA LEU A 60 8.46 -13.48 -5.28
C LEU A 60 9.28 -13.11 -6.52
N ASP A 61 8.67 -13.16 -7.70
CA ASP A 61 9.27 -12.74 -8.98
C ASP A 61 9.06 -11.24 -9.27
N GLU A 62 8.32 -10.53 -8.41
CA GLU A 62 8.01 -9.10 -8.51
C GLU A 62 7.31 -8.70 -9.82
N LYS A 63 6.54 -9.62 -10.40
CA LYS A 63 5.82 -9.44 -11.66
C LYS A 63 4.34 -9.11 -11.46
N SER A 64 3.76 -9.59 -10.36
CA SER A 64 2.34 -9.41 -10.10
C SER A 64 2.09 -8.86 -8.69
N LEU A 65 1.21 -7.86 -8.63
CA LEU A 65 0.70 -7.36 -7.37
C LEU A 65 -0.32 -8.38 -6.83
N VAL A 66 -0.07 -8.84 -5.62
CA VAL A 66 -0.88 -9.85 -4.95
C VAL A 66 -1.92 -9.21 -4.03
N ASP A 67 -1.53 -8.15 -3.30
CA ASP A 67 -2.40 -7.45 -2.37
C ASP A 67 -1.87 -6.06 -2.00
N VAL A 68 -2.73 -5.20 -1.45
CA VAL A 68 -2.36 -3.87 -0.94
C VAL A 68 -2.93 -3.66 0.44
N TYR A 69 -2.06 -3.32 1.38
CA TYR A 69 -2.43 -2.97 2.74
C TYR A 69 -2.14 -1.49 3.01
N THR A 70 -3.12 -0.75 3.49
CA THR A 70 -2.94 0.62 3.98
C THR A 70 -3.12 0.65 5.48
N ALA A 71 -2.13 1.14 6.22
CA ALA A 71 -2.28 1.34 7.67
C ALA A 71 -3.42 2.36 7.92
N ASN A 72 -4.31 2.05 8.85
CA ASN A 72 -5.46 2.90 9.19
C ASN A 72 -5.04 4.10 10.04
#